data_AF-A0A2D7XFP0-F1
#
_entry.id   AF-A0A2D7XFP0-F1
#
_cell.length_a   1.000
_cell.length_b   1.000
_cell.length_c   1.000
_cell.angle_alpha   90.00
_cell.angle_beta   90.00
_cell.angle_gamma   90.00
#
_symmetry.space_group_name_H-M   'P 1'
#
loop_
_entity.id
_entity.type
_entity.pdbx_description
1 polymer ?
#
loop_
_entity_poly.entity_id
_entity_poly.type
_entity_poly.pdbx_seq_one_letter_code
_entity_poly.pdbx_strand_id
1 'polypeptide(L)'
;MTMFTEPRKRLIGWVRQQLIGPPESAANGPELRGVLPTERFPCGALYPTSQWGEGIDPASEDVDEAESTTDVTGESLAEPAVVRRYIPPSSLGFSFFVKGEDIRFQVLSRAVRYERTERDEQGQFKNDWSRRELVSSEGNDEEFENISCPGKDQRQSFSNLVDKARLDVQWRHFADGWIVTISLCNAQELADGTTGREYVYERAEKTLFEASLRCVIDAGDVGVYPRVDRSLLDQEEQEIELQYANRNIYA
;
A
#
# COMPACT_ATOMS: atom_id res chain seq x y z
N MET A 1 2.16 35.72 -2.22
CA MET A 1 2.50 34.82 -3.35
C MET A 1 1.57 33.61 -3.35
N THR A 2 0.36 33.72 -3.93
CA THR A 2 -0.66 32.64 -3.94
C THR A 2 -1.13 32.26 -5.35
N MET A 3 -0.59 32.89 -6.40
CA MET A 3 -1.07 32.78 -7.77
C MET A 3 -0.87 31.39 -8.41
N PHE A 4 0.00 30.55 -7.86
CA PHE A 4 0.34 29.23 -8.40
C PHE A 4 -0.16 28.05 -7.55
N THR A 5 -0.85 28.31 -6.44
CA THR A 5 -1.28 27.24 -5.54
C THR A 5 -2.33 26.33 -6.19
N GLU A 6 -3.31 26.92 -6.87
CA GLU A 6 -4.41 26.17 -7.48
C GLU A 6 -3.98 25.35 -8.71
N PRO A 7 -3.26 25.93 -9.69
CA PRO A 7 -2.73 25.14 -10.81
C PRO A 7 -1.80 24.00 -10.36
N ARG A 8 -0.98 24.25 -9.31
CA ARG A 8 -0.11 23.22 -8.74
C ARG A 8 -0.89 22.09 -8.10
N LYS A 9 -1.93 22.39 -7.31
CA LYS A 9 -2.80 21.37 -6.71
C LYS A 9 -3.47 20.51 -7.80
N ARG A 10 -3.96 21.15 -8.86
CA ARG A 10 -4.57 20.45 -10.00
C ARG A 10 -3.58 19.53 -10.70
N LEU A 11 -2.36 19.99 -10.97
CA LEU A 11 -1.31 19.17 -11.58
C LEU A 11 -0.96 17.97 -10.68
N ILE A 12 -0.77 18.20 -9.37
CA ILE A 12 -0.48 17.12 -8.42
C ILE A 12 -1.63 16.11 -8.37
N GLY A 13 -2.87 16.58 -8.35
CA GLY A 13 -4.06 15.73 -8.40
C GLY A 13 -4.08 14.87 -9.65
N TRP A 14 -3.84 15.46 -10.81
CA TRP A 14 -3.77 14.72 -12.08
C TRP A 14 -2.63 13.69 -12.11
N VAL A 15 -1.42 14.05 -11.66
CA VAL A 15 -0.29 13.10 -11.60
C VAL A 15 -0.61 11.94 -10.65
N ARG A 16 -1.21 12.21 -9.48
CA ARG A 16 -1.65 11.15 -8.55
C ARG A 16 -2.64 10.20 -9.20
N GLN A 17 -3.59 10.72 -9.98
CA GLN A 17 -4.55 9.88 -10.70
C GLN A 17 -3.87 8.99 -11.75
N GLN A 18 -2.83 9.50 -12.42
CA GLN A 18 -2.07 8.70 -13.38
C GLN A 18 -1.23 7.60 -12.72
N LEU A 19 -0.80 7.77 -11.47
CA LEU A 19 0.10 6.83 -10.79
C LEU A 19 -0.62 5.82 -9.88
N ILE A 20 -1.74 6.22 -9.27
CA ILE A 20 -2.44 5.43 -8.25
C ILE A 20 -3.70 4.77 -8.82
N GLY A 21 -4.43 5.47 -9.69
CA GLY A 21 -5.72 5.02 -10.18
C GLY A 21 -6.65 6.19 -10.53
N PRO A 22 -7.62 5.99 -11.44
CA PRO A 22 -8.58 7.01 -11.84
C PRO A 22 -9.51 7.38 -10.66
N PRO A 23 -9.96 8.64 -10.57
CA PRO A 23 -10.85 9.09 -9.49
C PRO A 23 -12.32 8.71 -9.70
N GLU A 24 -12.73 8.27 -10.88
CA GLU A 24 -14.14 8.05 -11.20
C GLU A 24 -14.62 6.69 -10.71
N SER A 25 -15.36 6.75 -9.60
CA SER A 25 -16.28 5.73 -9.05
C SER A 25 -17.46 5.45 -10.00
N ALA A 26 -17.20 5.13 -11.27
CA ALA A 26 -18.11 4.24 -11.96
C ALA A 26 -17.91 2.87 -11.31
N ALA A 27 -18.99 2.26 -10.79
CA ALA A 27 -18.97 0.93 -10.17
C ALA A 27 -18.26 -0.14 -11.05
N ASN A 28 -18.12 0.15 -12.34
CA ASN A 28 -17.21 -0.49 -13.28
C ASN A 28 -16.23 0.57 -13.81
N GLY A 29 -15.02 0.64 -13.22
CA GLY A 29 -13.98 1.58 -13.69
C GLY A 29 -13.44 1.22 -15.07
N PRO A 30 -12.48 1.99 -15.60
CA PRO A 30 -11.96 1.77 -16.95
C PRO A 30 -11.36 0.36 -17.07
N GLU A 31 -11.74 -0.33 -18.13
CA GLU A 31 -11.09 -1.57 -18.54
C GLU A 31 -9.65 -1.28 -18.93
N LEU A 32 -8.69 -1.94 -18.29
CA LEU A 32 -7.32 -1.98 -18.81
C LEU A 32 -7.27 -3.02 -19.91
N ARG A 33 -6.61 -2.70 -21.03
CA ARG A 33 -6.49 -3.61 -22.18
C ARG A 33 -5.03 -3.71 -22.58
N GLY A 34 -4.51 -4.93 -22.61
CA GLY A 34 -3.14 -5.20 -23.03
C GLY A 34 -2.05 -4.83 -22.01
N VAL A 35 -2.40 -4.32 -20.83
CA VAL A 35 -1.44 -3.87 -19.80
C VAL A 35 -1.85 -4.39 -18.42
N LEU A 36 -0.87 -4.81 -17.61
CA LEU A 36 -1.15 -5.26 -16.25
C LEU A 36 -1.51 -4.07 -15.34
N PRO A 37 -2.43 -4.25 -14.38
CA PRO A 37 -2.69 -3.25 -13.35
C PRO A 37 -1.43 -2.82 -12.58
N THR A 38 -0.52 -3.77 -12.30
CA THR A 38 0.75 -3.53 -11.60
C THR A 38 1.75 -2.69 -12.40
N GLU A 39 1.71 -2.78 -13.73
CA GLU A 39 2.51 -1.92 -14.63
C GLU A 39 1.87 -0.54 -14.78
N ARG A 40 0.53 -0.49 -14.87
CA ARG A 40 -0.22 0.73 -15.10
C ARG A 40 -0.22 1.66 -13.88
N PHE A 41 -0.29 1.10 -12.67
CA PHE A 41 -0.43 1.83 -11.41
C PHE A 41 0.73 1.48 -10.46
N PRO A 42 1.89 2.12 -10.62
CA PRO A 42 3.07 1.79 -9.84
C PRO A 42 3.01 2.27 -8.38
N CYS A 43 2.02 3.11 -8.02
CA CYS A 43 1.90 3.71 -6.68
C CYS A 43 0.56 3.35 -6.02
N GLY A 44 0.52 3.42 -4.69
CA GLY A 44 -0.71 3.19 -3.93
C GLY A 44 -1.24 1.75 -4.04
N ALA A 45 -0.34 0.79 -4.24
CA ALA A 45 -0.65 -0.63 -4.36
C ALA A 45 -0.05 -1.40 -3.17
N LEU A 46 -0.85 -2.27 -2.54
CA LEU A 46 -0.41 -3.21 -1.52
C LEU A 46 -0.38 -4.62 -2.09
N TYR A 47 0.82 -5.15 -2.29
CA TYR A 47 1.04 -6.45 -2.90
C TYR A 47 0.77 -7.59 -1.91
N PRO A 48 0.35 -8.77 -2.39
CA PRO A 48 0.18 -9.94 -1.54
C PRO A 48 1.51 -10.38 -0.93
N THR A 49 1.45 -11.04 0.21
CA THR A 49 2.65 -11.58 0.86
C THR A 49 3.05 -12.92 0.24
N SER A 50 4.37 -13.20 0.20
CA SER A 50 4.92 -14.52 -0.13
C SER A 50 5.60 -15.12 1.10
N GLN A 51 5.52 -16.44 1.27
CA GLN A 51 6.11 -17.12 2.43
C GLN A 51 7.64 -17.09 2.45
N TRP A 52 8.27 -16.82 1.29
CA TRP A 52 9.73 -16.87 1.14
C TRP A 52 10.41 -15.50 1.23
N GLY A 53 9.65 -14.39 1.23
CA GLY A 53 10.22 -13.03 1.27
C GLY A 53 11.18 -12.72 0.11
N GLU A 54 11.25 -13.62 -0.87
CA GLU A 54 12.04 -13.47 -2.08
C GLU A 54 11.36 -12.38 -2.90
N GLY A 55 11.95 -11.18 -2.87
CA GLY A 55 11.48 -10.08 -3.69
C GLY A 55 11.48 -10.44 -5.18
N ILE A 56 10.90 -9.55 -5.96
CA ILE A 56 10.73 -9.67 -7.39
C ILE A 56 12.05 -9.37 -8.07
N ASP A 57 12.40 -10.15 -9.08
CA ASP A 57 13.43 -9.74 -10.03
C ASP A 57 12.82 -8.72 -11.00
N PRO A 58 13.22 -7.43 -10.99
CA PRO A 58 12.66 -6.44 -11.90
C PRO A 58 12.87 -6.79 -13.39
N ALA A 59 13.80 -7.71 -13.71
CA ALA A 59 14.02 -8.19 -15.06
C ALA A 59 13.09 -9.36 -15.48
N SER A 60 12.25 -9.89 -14.58
CA SER A 60 11.33 -11.00 -14.90
C SER A 60 9.89 -10.58 -15.19
N GLU A 61 9.58 -9.27 -15.10
CA GLU A 61 8.24 -8.72 -15.38
C GLU A 61 8.01 -8.42 -16.87
N ASP A 62 9.01 -8.56 -17.75
CA ASP A 62 8.82 -8.41 -19.20
C ASP A 62 8.05 -9.64 -19.76
N VAL A 63 6.73 -9.49 -19.88
CA VAL A 63 5.82 -10.54 -20.40
C VAL A 63 5.89 -10.63 -21.94
N ASP A 64 6.55 -9.69 -22.60
CA ASP A 64 6.75 -9.63 -24.05
C ASP A 64 8.21 -9.87 -24.43
N GLU A 65 8.65 -11.13 -24.39
CA GLU A 65 9.61 -11.61 -25.37
C GLU A 65 9.37 -13.09 -25.68
N ALA A 66 9.27 -13.36 -26.98
CA ALA A 66 8.85 -14.61 -27.57
C ALA A 66 9.75 -15.79 -27.20
N GLU A 67 9.19 -17.00 -27.36
CA GLU A 67 9.92 -18.25 -27.45
C GLU A 67 11.21 -18.11 -28.30
N SER A 68 12.37 -18.19 -27.66
CA SER A 68 13.55 -18.74 -28.30
C SER A 68 14.48 -19.37 -27.26
N THR A 69 14.43 -20.70 -27.21
CA THR A 69 15.50 -21.55 -26.72
C THR A 69 16.80 -21.24 -27.48
N THR A 70 17.85 -20.86 -26.76
CA THR A 70 19.22 -21.23 -27.15
C THR A 70 20.01 -21.61 -25.91
N ASP A 71 20.26 -22.91 -25.77
CA ASP A 71 21.34 -23.46 -24.96
C ASP A 71 22.64 -22.70 -25.27
N VAL A 72 23.18 -22.02 -24.27
CA VAL A 72 24.60 -21.64 -24.25
C VAL A 72 25.22 -22.32 -23.04
N THR A 73 25.68 -23.55 -23.26
CA THR A 73 26.67 -24.20 -22.40
C THR A 73 27.97 -23.39 -22.45
N GLY A 74 28.15 -22.52 -21.47
CA GLY A 74 29.40 -21.84 -21.17
C GLY A 74 29.54 -21.70 -19.67
N GLU A 75 30.39 -22.53 -19.06
CA GLU A 75 30.76 -22.42 -17.65
C GLU A 75 31.40 -21.06 -17.38
N SER A 76 30.59 -20.10 -16.94
CA SER A 76 31.07 -18.83 -16.41
C SER A 76 31.24 -18.97 -14.91
N LEU A 77 32.48 -19.14 -14.46
CA LEU A 77 32.93 -19.05 -13.05
C LEU A 77 32.90 -17.59 -12.54
N ALA A 78 31.88 -16.82 -12.93
CA ALA A 78 31.62 -15.52 -12.32
C ALA A 78 30.74 -15.77 -11.09
N GLU A 79 31.16 -15.25 -9.93
CA GLU A 79 30.28 -15.21 -8.76
C GLU A 79 28.93 -14.63 -9.18
N PRO A 80 27.81 -15.31 -8.91
CA PRO A 80 26.51 -14.86 -9.38
C PRO A 80 26.31 -13.44 -8.87
N ALA A 81 26.09 -12.51 -9.80
CA ALA A 81 25.74 -11.14 -9.45
C ALA A 81 24.57 -11.22 -8.47
N VAL A 82 24.70 -10.59 -7.31
CA VAL A 82 23.65 -10.59 -6.29
C VAL A 82 22.44 -9.87 -6.89
N VAL A 83 21.50 -10.63 -7.43
CA VAL A 83 20.23 -10.12 -7.96
C VAL A 83 19.48 -9.52 -6.78
N ARG A 84 19.48 -8.19 -6.70
CA ARG A 84 18.74 -7.46 -5.68
C ARG A 84 17.26 -7.52 -6.02
N ARG A 85 16.59 -8.47 -5.39
CA ARG A 85 15.16 -8.70 -5.49
C ARG A 85 14.38 -7.57 -4.79
N TYR A 86 13.47 -6.92 -5.51
CA TYR A 86 12.60 -5.86 -5.01
C TYR A 86 11.47 -6.44 -4.17
N ILE A 87 11.38 -6.09 -2.89
CA ILE A 87 10.25 -6.51 -2.05
C ILE A 87 9.16 -5.44 -2.17
N PRO A 88 8.00 -5.78 -2.76
CA PRO A 88 6.95 -4.80 -2.93
C PRO A 88 6.27 -4.48 -1.59
N PRO A 89 5.73 -3.26 -1.41
CA PRO A 89 5.02 -2.92 -0.18
C PRO A 89 3.74 -3.75 -0.05
N SER A 90 3.57 -4.43 1.08
CA SER A 90 2.36 -5.19 1.42
C SER A 90 1.51 -4.51 2.49
N SER A 91 1.93 -3.34 2.98
CA SER A 91 1.17 -2.55 3.93
C SER A 91 1.41 -1.05 3.75
N LEU A 92 0.46 -0.25 4.24
CA LEU A 92 0.61 1.19 4.41
C LEU A 92 0.11 1.58 5.79
N GLY A 93 0.67 2.62 6.38
CA GLY A 93 0.27 3.05 7.71
C GLY A 93 0.83 4.40 8.09
N PHE A 94 0.33 4.94 9.19
CA PHE A 94 0.84 6.15 9.82
C PHE A 94 0.74 6.00 11.34
N SER A 95 1.50 6.84 12.06
CA SER A 95 1.46 6.87 13.51
C SER A 95 1.19 8.28 13.98
N PHE A 96 0.31 8.47 14.95
CA PHE A 96 0.08 9.78 15.54
C PHE A 96 0.09 9.67 17.06
N PHE A 97 0.28 10.81 17.71
CA PHE A 97 0.26 10.88 19.15
C PHE A 97 -1.02 11.55 19.63
N VAL A 98 -1.69 10.95 20.61
CA VAL A 98 -3.00 11.40 21.11
C VAL A 98 -3.07 11.36 22.62
N LYS A 99 -3.69 12.39 23.21
CA LYS A 99 -3.93 12.52 24.65
C LYS A 99 -5.42 12.61 24.95
N GLY A 100 -5.81 12.39 26.20
CA GLY A 100 -7.18 12.52 26.67
C GLY A 100 -7.61 11.34 27.54
N GLU A 101 -8.65 11.56 28.35
CA GLU A 101 -9.21 10.52 29.23
C GLU A 101 -10.08 9.52 28.45
N ASP A 102 -10.74 9.98 27.39
CA ASP A 102 -11.56 9.18 26.47
C ASP A 102 -11.08 9.41 25.03
N ILE A 103 -10.30 8.47 24.50
CA ILE A 103 -9.76 8.53 23.14
C ILE A 103 -10.54 7.58 22.24
N ARG A 104 -11.19 8.15 21.23
CA ARG A 104 -11.99 7.43 20.24
C ARG A 104 -11.77 8.02 18.85
N PHE A 105 -11.67 7.15 17.85
CA PHE A 105 -11.53 7.57 16.46
C PHE A 105 -12.04 6.51 15.50
N GLN A 106 -12.34 6.95 14.30
CA GLN A 106 -12.73 6.11 13.17
C GLN A 106 -11.55 5.96 12.21
N VAL A 107 -11.29 4.74 11.80
CA VAL A 107 -10.34 4.44 10.74
C VAL A 107 -11.10 4.05 9.50
N LEU A 108 -10.88 4.76 8.40
CA LEU A 108 -11.50 4.49 7.12
C LEU A 108 -10.45 3.96 6.15
N SER A 109 -10.79 2.86 5.49
CA SER A 109 -9.95 2.16 4.53
C SER A 109 -10.67 2.00 3.21
N ARG A 110 -9.90 2.13 2.13
CA ARG A 110 -10.36 1.93 0.75
C ARG A 110 -9.27 1.22 -0.03
N ALA A 111 -9.67 0.26 -0.86
CA ALA A 111 -8.85 -0.22 -1.95
C ALA A 111 -9.74 -0.79 -3.06
N VAL A 112 -9.14 -1.05 -4.20
CA VAL A 112 -9.78 -1.74 -5.32
C VAL A 112 -8.95 -2.93 -5.76
N ARG A 113 -9.60 -3.84 -6.48
CA ARG A 113 -8.94 -4.94 -7.17
C ARG A 113 -9.23 -4.87 -8.66
N TYR A 114 -8.36 -5.50 -9.43
CA TYR A 114 -8.60 -5.71 -10.85
C TYR A 114 -8.85 -7.20 -11.09
N GLU A 115 -9.96 -7.52 -11.73
CA GLU A 115 -10.34 -8.87 -12.12
C GLU A 115 -10.15 -9.05 -13.62
N ARG A 116 -9.53 -10.15 -14.03
CA ARG A 116 -9.35 -10.47 -15.44
C ARG A 116 -10.68 -10.84 -16.10
N THR A 117 -11.01 -10.19 -17.21
CA THR A 117 -12.25 -10.43 -17.96
C THR A 117 -12.07 -11.53 -19.00
N GLU A 118 -12.11 -12.78 -18.53
CA GLU A 118 -12.28 -14.03 -19.30
C GLU A 118 -11.41 -14.27 -20.57
N ARG A 119 -11.53 -15.48 -21.12
CA ARG A 119 -10.79 -15.94 -22.30
C ARG A 119 -11.55 -15.54 -23.57
N ASP A 120 -10.82 -15.29 -24.64
CA ASP A 120 -11.42 -15.07 -25.95
C ASP A 120 -12.05 -16.35 -26.54
N GLU A 121 -12.69 -16.22 -27.70
CA GLU A 121 -13.35 -17.32 -28.43
C GLU A 121 -12.36 -18.45 -28.83
N GLN A 122 -11.05 -18.22 -28.71
CA GLN A 122 -9.97 -19.16 -28.99
C GLN A 122 -9.39 -19.77 -27.70
N GLY A 123 -9.91 -19.40 -26.54
CA GLY A 123 -9.47 -19.89 -25.24
C GLY A 123 -8.21 -19.20 -24.69
N GLN A 124 -7.72 -18.13 -25.33
CA GLN A 124 -6.59 -17.34 -24.84
C GLN A 124 -7.08 -16.26 -23.88
N PHE A 125 -6.35 -16.03 -22.79
CA PHE A 125 -6.65 -14.90 -21.91
C PHE A 125 -6.34 -13.59 -22.64
N LYS A 126 -7.35 -12.76 -22.85
CA LYS A 126 -7.10 -11.35 -23.14
C LYS A 126 -6.52 -10.72 -21.88
N ASN A 127 -5.47 -9.93 -22.03
CA ASN A 127 -4.88 -9.15 -20.92
C ASN A 127 -5.79 -7.96 -20.59
N ASP A 128 -7.07 -8.24 -20.38
CA ASP A 128 -8.14 -7.29 -20.15
C ASP A 128 -8.57 -7.37 -18.68
N TRP A 129 -8.68 -6.22 -18.02
CA TRP A 129 -8.90 -6.14 -16.59
C TRP A 129 -10.02 -5.16 -16.25
N SER A 130 -10.92 -5.60 -15.38
CA SER A 130 -12.02 -4.80 -14.85
C SER A 130 -11.74 -4.36 -13.41
N ARG A 131 -11.87 -3.07 -13.14
CA ARG A 131 -11.75 -2.51 -11.79
C ARG A 131 -12.98 -2.90 -10.97
N ARG A 132 -12.77 -3.39 -9.74
CA ARG A 132 -13.80 -3.67 -8.74
C ARG A 132 -13.46 -3.02 -7.41
N GLU A 133 -14.42 -2.33 -6.83
CA GLU A 133 -14.27 -1.79 -5.48
C GLU A 133 -14.39 -2.90 -4.43
N LEU A 134 -13.60 -2.77 -3.36
CA LEU A 134 -13.64 -3.68 -2.22
C LEU A 134 -14.40 -3.00 -1.09
N VAL A 135 -15.73 -3.09 -1.14
CA VAL A 135 -16.62 -2.53 -0.13
C VAL A 135 -17.55 -3.61 0.41
N SER A 136 -17.67 -3.67 1.73
CA SER A 136 -18.43 -4.70 2.45
C SER A 136 -19.94 -4.40 2.54
N SER A 137 -20.37 -3.16 2.28
CA SER A 137 -21.77 -2.75 2.36
C SER A 137 -22.23 -2.00 1.11
N GLU A 138 -23.46 -2.27 0.66
CA GLU A 138 -24.08 -1.58 -0.47
C GLU A 138 -24.28 -0.09 -0.12
N GLY A 139 -23.50 0.79 -0.75
CA GLY A 139 -23.73 2.24 -0.73
C GLY A 139 -22.73 3.12 0.02
N ASN A 140 -21.63 2.56 0.54
CA ASN A 140 -20.53 3.34 1.11
C ASN A 140 -19.21 3.02 0.39
N ASP A 141 -18.48 4.05 -0.04
CA ASP A 141 -17.25 3.90 -0.85
C ASP A 141 -16.00 3.53 0.00
N GLU A 142 -16.16 3.49 1.33
CA GLU A 142 -15.09 3.22 2.31
C GLU A 142 -15.61 2.27 3.40
N GLU A 143 -14.75 1.36 3.85
CA GLU A 143 -14.98 0.55 5.05
C GLU A 143 -14.42 1.28 6.26
N PHE A 144 -15.06 1.15 7.42
CA PHE A 144 -14.64 1.86 8.62
C PHE A 144 -14.66 1.00 9.88
N GLU A 145 -13.73 1.28 10.77
CA GLU A 145 -13.63 0.65 12.09
C GLU A 145 -13.62 1.71 13.19
N ASN A 146 -14.44 1.50 14.22
CA ASN A 146 -14.48 2.36 15.40
C ASN A 146 -13.47 1.85 16.43
N ILE A 147 -12.49 2.67 16.77
CA ILE A 147 -11.43 2.32 17.69
C ILE A 147 -11.55 3.15 18.96
N SER A 148 -11.49 2.47 20.11
CA SER A 148 -11.42 3.07 21.44
C SER A 148 -10.14 2.65 22.14
N CYS A 149 -9.55 3.55 22.93
CA CYS A 149 -8.34 3.25 23.69
C CYS A 149 -8.52 2.03 24.61
N PRO A 150 -7.64 1.02 24.54
CA PRO A 150 -7.72 -0.20 25.35
C PRO A 150 -7.29 -0.02 26.81
N GLY A 151 -6.78 1.16 27.21
CA GLY A 151 -6.31 1.47 28.56
C GLY A 151 -4.96 0.86 28.95
N LYS A 152 -4.36 -0.01 28.11
CA LYS A 152 -3.02 -0.59 28.27
C LYS A 152 -2.38 -0.79 26.89
N ASP A 153 -1.06 -0.96 26.85
CA ASP A 153 -0.35 -1.32 25.62
C ASP A 153 -0.97 -2.58 25.01
N GLN A 154 -1.49 -2.42 23.79
CA GLN A 154 -2.27 -3.45 23.15
C GLN A 154 -2.24 -3.31 21.63
N ARG A 155 -2.32 -4.45 20.96
CA ARG A 155 -2.57 -4.56 19.53
C ARG A 155 -4.00 -5.03 19.29
N GLN A 156 -4.67 -4.40 18.34
CA GLN A 156 -5.99 -4.79 17.83
C GLN A 156 -5.84 -5.06 16.33
N SER A 157 -6.54 -6.08 15.84
CA SER A 157 -6.51 -6.47 14.43
C SER A 157 -7.94 -6.76 13.97
N PHE A 158 -8.33 -6.21 12.82
CA PHE A 158 -9.66 -6.33 12.24
C PHE A 158 -9.53 -6.84 10.81
N SER A 159 -10.41 -7.75 10.37
CA SER A 159 -10.50 -8.06 8.94
C SER A 159 -11.18 -6.91 8.22
N ASN A 160 -10.75 -6.62 7.01
CA ASN A 160 -11.17 -5.45 6.26
C ASN A 160 -11.10 -5.75 4.76
N LEU A 161 -11.79 -4.96 3.96
CA LEU A 161 -11.90 -5.06 2.50
C LEU A 161 -12.33 -6.47 2.04
N VAL A 162 -13.41 -6.99 2.64
CA VAL A 162 -13.95 -8.35 2.37
C VAL A 162 -12.91 -9.44 2.65
N ASP A 163 -12.32 -9.40 3.84
CA ASP A 163 -11.27 -10.32 4.34
C ASP A 163 -9.98 -10.36 3.49
N LYS A 164 -9.80 -9.40 2.55
CA LYS A 164 -8.59 -9.30 1.73
C LYS A 164 -7.50 -8.45 2.38
N ALA A 165 -7.87 -7.63 3.35
CA ALA A 165 -6.94 -6.81 4.12
C ALA A 165 -7.12 -7.03 5.62
N ARG A 166 -6.08 -6.68 6.37
CA ARG A 166 -6.11 -6.62 7.82
C ARG A 166 -5.77 -5.21 8.27
N LEU A 167 -6.62 -4.63 9.09
CA LEU A 167 -6.35 -3.37 9.77
C LEU A 167 -5.71 -3.68 11.13
N ASP A 168 -4.48 -3.25 11.33
CA ASP A 168 -3.73 -3.38 12.58
C ASP A 168 -3.65 -2.03 13.28
N VAL A 169 -4.04 -1.99 14.57
CA VAL A 169 -3.89 -0.82 15.43
C VAL A 169 -3.00 -1.17 16.62
N GLN A 170 -1.89 -0.48 16.76
CA GLN A 170 -0.95 -0.65 17.86
C GLN A 170 -0.95 0.57 18.76
N TRP A 171 -1.25 0.35 20.04
CA TRP A 171 -1.21 1.35 21.09
C TRP A 171 0.06 1.19 21.91
N ARG A 172 0.84 2.27 22.02
CA ARG A 172 2.02 2.36 22.89
C ARG A 172 1.88 3.56 23.80
N HIS A 173 1.85 3.32 25.09
CA HIS A 173 1.81 4.39 26.08
C HIS A 173 3.09 5.24 25.99
N PHE A 174 2.94 6.55 25.98
CA PHE A 174 4.06 7.48 25.94
C PHE A 174 3.74 8.77 26.70
N ALA A 175 4.54 9.06 27.74
CA ALA A 175 4.33 10.19 28.64
C ALA A 175 2.90 10.25 29.21
N ASP A 176 2.11 11.25 28.82
CA ASP A 176 0.72 11.49 29.24
C ASP A 176 -0.29 11.16 28.13
N GLY A 177 0.09 10.34 27.16
CA GLY A 177 -0.79 9.92 26.07
C GLY A 177 -0.33 8.63 25.41
N TRP A 178 -0.69 8.48 24.14
CA TRP A 178 -0.50 7.26 23.37
C TRP A 178 0.09 7.57 22.01
N ILE A 179 1.08 6.78 21.61
CA ILE A 179 1.47 6.66 20.21
C ILE A 179 0.61 5.54 19.62
N VAL A 180 -0.21 5.92 18.65
CA VAL A 180 -1.10 5.02 17.93
C VAL A 180 -0.55 4.82 16.54
N THR A 181 -0.22 3.58 16.18
CA THR A 181 0.20 3.19 14.85
C THR A 181 -0.93 2.43 14.19
N ILE A 182 -1.40 2.91 13.04
CA ILE A 182 -2.45 2.26 12.24
C ILE A 182 -1.83 1.78 10.94
N SER A 183 -2.04 0.50 10.62
CA SER A 183 -1.53 -0.11 9.39
C SER A 183 -2.60 -0.93 8.68
N LEU A 184 -2.81 -0.67 7.40
CA LEU A 184 -3.59 -1.53 6.50
C LEU A 184 -2.63 -2.48 5.79
N CYS A 185 -2.81 -3.78 5.99
CA CYS A 185 -1.97 -4.84 5.43
C CYS A 185 -2.77 -5.66 4.41
N ASN A 186 -2.16 -6.02 3.28
CA ASN A 186 -2.73 -7.05 2.41
C ASN A 186 -2.65 -8.41 3.14
N ALA A 187 -3.79 -9.10 3.28
CA ALA A 187 -3.90 -10.37 3.98
C ALA A 187 -3.85 -11.57 3.02
N GLN A 188 -3.74 -11.33 1.71
CA GLN A 188 -3.70 -12.38 0.70
C GLN A 188 -2.27 -12.90 0.53
N GLU A 189 -2.14 -14.23 0.44
CA GLU A 189 -0.88 -14.91 0.14
C GLU A 189 -0.87 -15.41 -1.30
N LEU A 190 0.29 -15.39 -1.94
CA LEU A 190 0.51 -16.05 -3.23
C LEU A 190 0.66 -17.56 -3.03
N ALA A 191 0.05 -18.36 -3.93
CA ALA A 191 0.14 -19.80 -3.86
C ALA A 191 1.55 -20.30 -4.26
N ASP A 192 2.00 -21.37 -3.60
CA ASP A 192 3.25 -22.03 -3.94
C ASP A 192 3.10 -22.81 -5.25
N GLY A 193 4.10 -22.68 -6.14
CA GLY A 193 4.19 -23.46 -7.39
C GLY A 193 3.71 -22.74 -8.65
N THR A 194 3.16 -21.52 -8.53
CA THR A 194 2.84 -20.69 -9.68
C THR A 194 4.14 -20.21 -10.34
N THR A 195 4.40 -20.60 -11.59
CA THR A 195 5.64 -20.23 -12.30
C THR A 195 5.37 -19.25 -13.43
N GLY A 196 6.33 -18.36 -13.68
CA GLY A 196 6.34 -17.43 -14.81
C GLY A 196 5.08 -16.57 -14.90
N ARG A 197 4.36 -16.69 -16.02
CA ARG A 197 3.24 -15.81 -16.38
C ARG A 197 2.04 -15.92 -15.44
N GLU A 198 1.76 -17.09 -14.87
CA GLU A 198 0.63 -17.26 -13.95
C GLU A 198 0.88 -16.56 -12.61
N TYR A 199 2.15 -16.50 -12.17
CA TYR A 199 2.54 -15.79 -10.95
C TYR A 199 2.29 -14.29 -11.08
N VAL A 200 2.66 -13.72 -12.23
CA VAL A 200 2.46 -12.30 -12.54
C VAL A 200 0.97 -11.95 -12.50
N TYR A 201 0.13 -12.80 -13.09
CA TYR A 201 -1.33 -12.59 -13.08
C TYR A 201 -1.95 -12.76 -11.70
N GLU A 202 -1.61 -13.81 -10.98
CA GLU A 202 -2.11 -14.05 -9.62
C GLU A 202 -1.73 -12.89 -8.68
N ARG A 203 -0.50 -12.38 -8.82
CA ARG A 203 -0.03 -11.21 -8.08
C ARG A 203 -0.83 -9.96 -8.42
N ALA A 204 -1.10 -9.71 -9.71
CA ALA A 204 -1.93 -8.58 -10.10
C ALA A 204 -3.37 -8.70 -9.55
N GLU A 205 -3.97 -9.89 -9.58
CA GLU A 205 -5.32 -10.14 -9.03
C GLU A 205 -5.40 -9.97 -7.51
N LYS A 206 -4.35 -10.37 -6.78
CA LYS A 206 -4.29 -10.29 -5.31
C LYS A 206 -3.71 -8.96 -4.80
N THR A 207 -3.26 -8.07 -5.68
CA THR A 207 -2.79 -6.73 -5.28
C THR A 207 -3.98 -5.81 -4.98
N LEU A 208 -3.89 -5.06 -3.88
CA LEU A 208 -4.88 -4.05 -3.51
C LEU A 208 -4.42 -2.69 -4.06
N PHE A 209 -5.10 -2.17 -5.06
CA PHE A 209 -4.79 -0.89 -5.70
C PHE A 209 -5.57 0.25 -5.06
N GLU A 210 -5.17 1.49 -5.36
CA GLU A 210 -5.78 2.70 -4.80
C GLU A 210 -5.89 2.67 -3.27
N ALA A 211 -4.94 2.00 -2.61
CA ALA A 211 -4.98 1.75 -1.18
C ALA A 211 -4.91 3.07 -0.42
N SER A 212 -5.90 3.31 0.42
CA SER A 212 -6.06 4.53 1.21
C SER A 212 -6.41 4.20 2.64
N LEU A 213 -5.87 4.99 3.56
CA LEU A 213 -6.13 4.90 4.98
C LEU A 213 -6.27 6.32 5.54
N ARG A 214 -7.38 6.55 6.25
CA ARG A 214 -7.75 7.83 6.84
C ARG A 214 -8.19 7.62 8.28
N CYS A 215 -7.87 8.55 9.16
CA CYS A 215 -8.34 8.56 10.53
C CYS A 215 -9.11 9.84 10.81
N VAL A 216 -10.24 9.72 11.51
CA VAL A 216 -11.08 10.81 11.97
C VAL A 216 -11.19 10.70 13.49
N ILE A 217 -10.73 11.72 14.20
CA ILE A 217 -10.73 11.73 15.67
C ILE A 217 -12.10 12.17 16.17
N ASP A 218 -12.74 11.31 16.96
CA ASP A 218 -14.04 11.58 17.58
C ASP A 218 -13.88 12.17 18.99
N ALA A 219 -12.89 11.69 19.74
CA ALA A 219 -12.54 12.15 21.07
C ALA A 219 -11.04 11.99 21.35
N GLY A 220 -10.47 12.94 22.10
CA GLY A 220 -9.03 13.05 22.36
C GLY A 220 -8.36 14.15 21.53
N ASP A 221 -7.15 14.53 21.93
CA ASP A 221 -6.38 15.62 21.34
C ASP A 221 -5.13 15.09 20.65
N VAL A 222 -5.03 15.27 19.33
CA VAL A 222 -3.82 14.93 18.57
C VAL A 222 -2.71 15.91 18.90
N GLY A 223 -1.67 15.41 19.55
CA GLY A 223 -0.50 16.17 19.96
C GLY A 223 0.63 16.10 18.94
N VAL A 224 1.66 16.90 19.18
CA VAL A 224 2.91 16.82 18.42
C VAL A 224 3.54 15.45 18.65
N TYR A 225 3.91 14.78 17.57
CA TYR A 225 4.55 13.49 17.61
C TYR A 225 5.87 13.57 18.38
N PRO A 226 6.15 12.62 19.29
CA PRO A 226 7.37 12.66 20.11
C PRO A 226 8.62 12.69 19.25
N ARG A 227 9.53 13.60 19.57
CA ARG A 227 10.87 13.61 18.98
C ARG A 227 11.79 12.68 19.74
N VAL A 228 12.72 12.06 19.02
CA VAL A 228 13.80 11.28 19.63
C VAL A 228 14.69 12.25 20.41
N ASP A 229 15.14 11.83 21.59
CA ASP A 229 16.09 12.62 22.38
C ASP A 229 17.35 12.85 21.54
N ARG A 230 17.80 14.11 21.42
CA ARG A 230 18.97 14.50 20.64
C ARG A 230 20.24 13.77 21.08
N SER A 231 20.32 13.36 22.34
CA SER A 231 21.45 12.60 22.87
C SER A 231 21.58 11.20 22.26
N LEU A 232 20.52 10.68 21.64
CA LEU A 232 20.49 9.38 20.97
C LEU A 232 20.76 9.48 19.46
N LEU A 233 20.83 10.70 18.91
CA LEU A 233 21.04 10.96 17.49
C LEU A 233 22.51 11.14 17.18
N ASP A 234 22.94 10.72 15.99
CA ASP A 234 24.28 11.03 15.50
C ASP A 234 24.44 12.51 15.10
N GLN A 235 25.65 12.92 14.72
CA GLN A 235 25.93 14.32 14.43
C GLN A 235 25.15 14.84 13.19
N GLU A 236 24.93 14.00 12.18
CA GLU A 236 24.19 14.38 10.97
C GLU A 236 22.69 14.51 11.28
N GLU A 237 22.14 13.55 12.02
CA GLU A 237 20.76 13.55 12.49
C GLU A 237 20.46 14.76 13.40
N GLN A 238 21.41 15.14 14.26
CA GLN A 238 21.30 16.34 15.10
C GLN A 238 21.25 17.63 14.28
N GLU A 239 22.07 17.74 13.22
CA GLU A 239 22.05 18.88 12.30
C GLU A 239 20.72 18.96 11.52
N ILE A 240 20.17 17.81 11.12
CA ILE A 240 18.84 17.74 10.49
C ILE A 240 17.76 18.18 11.49
N GLU A 241 17.73 17.66 12.71
CA GLU A 241 16.77 18.08 13.74
C GLU A 241 16.84 19.59 14.05
N LEU A 242 18.02 20.19 13.97
CA LEU A 242 18.19 21.65 14.10
C LEU A 242 17.52 22.42 12.96
N GLN A 243 17.64 21.96 11.71
CA GLN A 243 16.97 22.58 10.56
C GLN A 243 15.45 22.46 10.62
N TYR A 244 14.94 21.36 11.19
CA TYR A 244 13.50 21.08 11.31
C TYR A 244 12.94 21.44 12.69
N ALA A 245 13.71 22.14 13.54
CA ALA A 245 13.38 22.41 14.93
C ALA A 245 12.00 23.08 15.13
N ASN A 246 11.61 23.96 14.21
CA ASN A 246 10.36 24.72 14.28
C ASN A 246 9.17 24.07 13.55
N ARG A 247 9.30 22.82 13.08
CA ARG A 247 8.20 22.11 12.41
C ARG A 247 7.54 21.13 13.39
N ASN A 248 6.23 21.26 13.54
CA ASN A 248 5.43 20.29 14.28
C ASN A 248 5.07 19.13 13.35
N ILE A 249 5.43 17.92 13.76
CA ILE A 249 5.04 16.67 13.11
C ILE A 249 3.87 16.10 13.92
N TYR A 250 2.81 15.68 13.26
CA TYR A 250 1.61 15.14 13.91
C TYR A 250 1.35 13.68 13.53
N ALA A 251 1.81 13.27 12.35
CA ALA A 251 1.81 11.89 11.87
C ALA A 251 2.88 11.69 10.78
#